data_AF-A0A960UQL3-F1
#
_entry.id   AF-A0A960UQL3-F1
#
_cell.length_a   1.000
_cell.length_b   1.000
_cell.length_c   1.000
_cell.angle_alpha   90.00
_cell.angle_beta   90.00
_cell.angle_gamma   90.00
#
_symmetry.space_group_name_H-M   'P 1'
#
loop_
_entity.id
_entity.type
_entity.pdbx_description
1 polymer ?
#
loop_
_entity_poly.entity_id
_entity_poly.type
_entity_poly.pdbx_seq_one_letter_code
_entity_poly.pdbx_strand_id
1 'polypeptide(L)'
;PNKSGGYRDFTGSARSGPPGKRNDFRRNDSTGPRKDQPRGQGRRSVPARTGQGRGRPRVLPARPDASEAISALEGTGKSEYQAKEIFGGAVRINRYLARAGFGSRRQVEDFITSGRVKVNGKLVTALDTKIEPGDLVTLDGRQVRFTEGHIYAGFNKPAGYAVSARSFPDSPSIYELLPENCQGLKYAGRLDQDSRGLVVLSNDGEFLNQIMHPGRRITKRYIVTLDELPEAEEMSRAFYRGVVDDGEMLRAVRVGILDRTKKTVEVILAEGRKRQIRRMFASLEVKVLDLYRISVGSLSLENHPTEEGAVFSFQPEELFGLKKHDPVLGDFNPWKKED
;
A
#
# COMPACT_ATOMS: atom_id res chain seq x y z
N PRO A 1 8.06 -52.60 -33.36
CA PRO A 1 9.11 -53.64 -33.31
C PRO A 1 9.79 -53.66 -31.93
N ASN A 2 9.45 -54.68 -31.12
CA ASN A 2 10.12 -55.19 -29.89
C ASN A 2 10.49 -54.21 -28.75
N LYS A 3 10.26 -54.47 -27.47
CA LYS A 3 9.76 -55.64 -26.72
C LYS A 3 9.61 -55.24 -25.23
N SER A 4 8.63 -55.85 -24.55
CA SER A 4 8.60 -56.29 -23.13
C SER A 4 8.83 -55.28 -21.99
N GLY A 5 8.08 -55.25 -20.88
CA GLY A 5 7.05 -56.09 -20.26
C GLY A 5 6.59 -55.38 -18.97
N GLY A 6 5.32 -55.42 -18.54
CA GLY A 6 4.72 -56.53 -17.78
C GLY A 6 4.60 -56.14 -16.29
N TYR A 7 3.49 -55.54 -15.85
CA TYR A 7 2.33 -56.16 -15.15
C TYR A 7 2.60 -56.62 -13.68
N ARG A 8 2.07 -55.90 -12.67
CA ARG A 8 0.88 -56.28 -11.86
C ARG A 8 0.81 -55.58 -10.50
N ASP A 9 -0.35 -54.98 -10.26
CA ASP A 9 -0.96 -54.69 -8.97
C ASP A 9 -1.22 -55.95 -8.14
N PHE A 10 -1.21 -55.82 -6.80
CA PHE A 10 -2.10 -56.57 -5.93
C PHE A 10 -2.50 -55.76 -4.68
N THR A 11 -3.79 -55.88 -4.38
CA THR A 11 -4.61 -55.17 -3.40
C THR A 11 -4.71 -55.87 -2.03
N GLY A 12 -5.07 -55.09 -1.01
CA GLY A 12 -5.82 -55.52 0.20
C GLY A 12 -4.97 -55.93 1.41
N SER A 13 -5.37 -55.81 2.67
CA SER A 13 -6.49 -55.17 3.40
C SER A 13 -6.43 -55.68 4.85
N ALA A 14 -6.53 -54.77 5.82
CA ALA A 14 -7.23 -54.90 7.12
C ALA A 14 -6.64 -55.69 8.32
N ARG A 15 -6.69 -54.96 9.47
CA ARG A 15 -7.24 -55.29 10.81
C ARG A 15 -6.31 -55.47 12.03
N SER A 16 -6.78 -54.82 13.11
CA SER A 16 -6.72 -55.12 14.55
C SER A 16 -5.58 -54.56 15.42
N GLY A 17 -5.94 -53.71 16.40
CA GLY A 17 -5.11 -53.25 17.54
C GLY A 17 -5.37 -54.06 18.82
N PRO A 18 -5.44 -53.43 20.02
CA PRO A 18 -4.45 -52.74 20.89
C PRO A 18 -4.14 -53.65 22.14
N PRO A 19 -3.80 -53.24 23.41
CA PRO A 19 -3.51 -51.92 24.05
C PRO A 19 -2.35 -51.88 25.13
N GLY A 20 -2.06 -50.68 25.67
CA GLY A 20 -1.95 -50.48 27.13
C GLY A 20 -0.64 -50.00 27.78
N LYS A 21 -0.77 -48.92 28.60
CA LYS A 21 -0.20 -48.60 29.95
C LYS A 21 0.22 -47.13 30.04
N ARG A 22 -0.58 -46.22 30.64
CA ARG A 22 -0.70 -45.86 32.08
C ARG A 22 0.62 -45.54 32.79
N ASN A 23 0.79 -44.29 33.21
CA ASN A 23 1.15 -43.96 34.59
C ASN A 23 0.68 -42.54 34.96
N ASP A 24 -0.15 -42.50 36.01
CA ASP A 24 -0.55 -41.34 36.82
C ASP A 24 0.57 -40.94 37.81
N PHE A 25 0.43 -39.72 38.38
CA PHE A 25 0.95 -39.16 39.66
C PHE A 25 1.53 -37.74 39.41
N ARG A 26 1.19 -36.64 40.10
CA ARG A 26 0.39 -36.33 41.30
C ARG A 26 -0.13 -34.88 41.22
N ARG A 27 -1.28 -34.67 41.86
CA ARG A 27 -1.81 -33.38 42.33
C ARG A 27 -0.87 -32.72 43.35
N ASN A 28 -0.91 -31.38 43.43
CA ASN A 28 -1.05 -30.73 44.73
C ASN A 28 -1.73 -29.35 44.57
N ASP A 29 -2.94 -29.26 45.12
CA ASP A 29 -3.57 -28.03 45.57
C ASP A 29 -2.98 -27.64 46.93
N SER A 30 -2.78 -26.34 47.17
CA SER A 30 -2.94 -25.79 48.52
C SER A 30 -3.21 -24.28 48.47
N THR A 31 -4.28 -23.92 49.15
CA THR A 31 -4.97 -22.65 49.30
C THR A 31 -4.47 -21.83 50.52
N GLY A 32 -4.10 -20.55 50.30
CA GLY A 32 -4.21 -19.36 51.20
C GLY A 32 -3.61 -19.34 52.63
N PRO A 33 -3.79 -18.26 53.43
CA PRO A 33 -3.84 -16.82 53.11
C PRO A 33 -3.11 -15.86 54.12
N ARG A 34 -2.98 -14.56 53.74
CA ARG A 34 -2.88 -13.29 54.55
C ARG A 34 -1.70 -13.02 55.53
N LYS A 35 -1.06 -11.82 55.40
CA LYS A 35 -1.24 -10.65 56.30
C LYS A 35 -0.32 -9.42 55.99
N ASP A 36 -1.00 -8.29 55.83
CA ASP A 36 -0.76 -6.87 56.21
C ASP A 36 0.60 -6.34 56.76
N GLN A 37 1.13 -5.32 56.04
CA GLN A 37 1.60 -3.95 56.47
C GLN A 37 2.71 -3.75 57.54
N PRO A 38 3.32 -2.52 57.70
CA PRO A 38 3.30 -1.27 56.90
C PRO A 38 4.66 -0.54 56.67
N ARG A 39 4.61 0.49 55.79
CA ARG A 39 5.33 1.81 55.72
C ARG A 39 6.77 1.97 56.24
N GLY A 40 7.63 2.52 55.38
CA GLY A 40 8.86 3.24 55.77
C GLY A 40 9.32 4.24 54.71
N GLN A 41 9.38 5.51 55.09
CA GLN A 41 9.85 6.66 54.30
C GLN A 41 11.36 6.58 54.05
N GLY A 42 11.82 7.07 52.89
CA GLY A 42 13.25 7.18 52.60
C GLY A 42 13.54 8.01 51.37
N ARG A 43 13.44 9.33 51.49
CA ARG A 43 14.04 10.28 50.54
C ARG A 43 15.56 10.06 50.54
N ARG A 44 16.13 9.64 49.41
CA ARG A 44 17.55 9.86 49.09
C ARG A 44 17.68 10.40 47.67
N SER A 45 18.02 11.67 47.62
CA SER A 45 18.50 12.44 46.49
C SER A 45 19.74 11.79 45.87
N VAL A 46 19.71 11.56 44.55
CA VAL A 46 20.86 11.17 43.72
C VAL A 46 21.09 12.31 42.72
N PRO A 47 22.35 12.77 42.51
CA PRO A 47 22.62 14.05 41.88
C PRO A 47 22.47 14.02 40.35
N ALA A 48 22.14 15.19 39.80
CA ALA A 48 21.99 15.43 38.38
C ALA A 48 23.30 15.17 37.62
N ARG A 49 23.26 14.23 36.68
CA ARG A 49 24.27 14.08 35.63
C ARG A 49 23.79 14.84 34.39
N THR A 50 24.48 15.93 34.13
CA THR A 50 24.56 16.62 32.84
C THR A 50 24.97 15.65 31.73
N GLY A 51 24.15 15.53 30.69
CA GLY A 51 24.43 14.75 29.49
C GLY A 51 23.63 15.31 28.32
N GLN A 52 24.36 15.92 27.39
CA GLN A 52 23.90 16.57 26.17
C GLN A 52 23.14 15.61 25.25
N GLY A 53 22.19 16.15 24.45
CA GLY A 53 21.60 15.44 23.32
C GLY A 53 20.08 15.54 23.20
N ARG A 54 19.49 16.73 23.37
CA ARG A 54 18.11 16.96 22.91
C ARG A 54 18.12 16.98 21.37
N GLY A 55 17.64 15.89 20.76
CA GLY A 55 17.25 15.88 19.36
C GLY A 55 16.29 17.04 19.12
N ARG A 56 16.63 17.89 18.13
CA ARG A 56 15.80 19.03 17.74
C ARG A 56 14.41 18.51 17.34
N PRO A 57 13.31 19.18 17.73
CA PRO A 57 12.01 18.90 17.13
C PRO A 57 12.11 19.08 15.62
N ARG A 58 11.72 18.06 14.86
CA ARG A 58 11.65 18.11 13.40
C ARG A 58 10.62 19.17 13.03
N VAL A 59 11.09 20.28 12.46
CA VAL A 59 10.24 21.36 11.96
C VAL A 59 9.30 20.75 10.92
N LEU A 60 7.99 20.85 11.15
CA LEU A 60 6.97 20.47 10.18
C LEU A 60 7.19 21.33 8.93
N PRO A 61 7.20 20.75 7.70
CA PRO A 61 7.19 21.58 6.51
C PRO A 61 5.95 22.47 6.54
N ALA A 62 6.14 23.76 6.30
CA ALA A 62 5.05 24.69 6.11
C ALA A 62 4.17 24.19 4.96
N ARG A 63 2.86 24.40 5.04
CA ARG A 63 1.95 24.11 3.92
C ARG A 63 2.48 24.87 2.70
N PRO A 64 2.75 24.20 1.56
CA PRO A 64 3.16 24.89 0.34
C PRO A 64 2.05 25.87 -0.07
N ASP A 65 2.47 27.05 -0.51
CA ASP A 65 1.58 28.14 -0.89
C ASP A 65 0.68 27.70 -2.07
N ALA A 66 -0.63 27.92 -1.93
CA ALA A 66 -1.64 27.42 -2.84
C ALA A 66 -1.74 28.21 -4.15
N SER A 67 -0.93 29.26 -4.32
CA SER A 67 -1.16 30.29 -5.34
C SER A 67 -0.68 29.96 -6.76
N GLU A 68 0.13 28.92 -6.98
CA GLU A 68 0.61 28.55 -8.34
C GLU A 68 -0.22 27.46 -9.04
N ALA A 69 -1.31 26.95 -8.43
CA ALA A 69 -2.14 25.88 -9.00
C ALA A 69 -3.54 26.33 -9.47
N ILE A 70 -3.77 27.63 -9.64
CA ILE A 70 -5.13 28.22 -9.66
C ILE A 70 -5.76 28.40 -11.07
N SER A 71 -5.11 28.15 -12.20
CA SER A 71 -5.64 28.61 -13.51
C SER A 71 -6.32 27.58 -14.44
N ALA A 72 -6.88 26.45 -13.98
CA ALA A 72 -7.40 25.46 -14.96
C ALA A 72 -8.63 24.61 -14.57
N LEU A 73 -9.43 24.98 -13.55
CA LEU A 73 -10.53 24.11 -13.10
C LEU A 73 -11.84 24.86 -12.80
N GLU A 74 -12.32 25.67 -13.74
CA GLU A 74 -13.72 26.12 -13.76
C GLU A 74 -14.47 25.40 -14.89
N GLY A 75 -15.43 24.54 -14.49
CA GLY A 75 -16.15 23.61 -15.36
C GLY A 75 -17.35 24.17 -16.10
N THR A 76 -17.89 23.39 -17.04
CA THR A 76 -19.17 23.63 -17.72
C THR A 76 -19.94 22.31 -17.93
N GLY A 77 -20.84 22.02 -16.98
CA GLY A 77 -21.51 20.73 -16.81
C GLY A 77 -22.35 20.18 -17.97
N LYS A 78 -22.38 18.85 -18.11
CA LYS A 78 -23.46 18.04 -18.76
C LYS A 78 -23.57 16.64 -18.11
N SER A 79 -24.68 16.32 -17.43
CA SER A 79 -24.77 15.14 -16.53
C SER A 79 -25.21 13.81 -17.15
N GLU A 80 -25.86 13.81 -18.33
CA GLU A 80 -26.45 12.59 -18.90
C GLU A 80 -25.45 11.80 -19.77
N TYR A 81 -24.67 12.51 -20.59
CA TYR A 81 -23.65 11.92 -21.46
C TYR A 81 -22.48 11.32 -20.68
N GLN A 82 -22.11 11.94 -19.55
CA GLN A 82 -20.96 11.53 -18.74
C GLN A 82 -21.14 10.14 -18.11
N ALA A 83 -22.33 9.76 -17.63
CA ALA A 83 -22.52 8.46 -16.99
C ALA A 83 -22.29 7.29 -17.97
N LYS A 84 -22.68 7.46 -19.24
CA LYS A 84 -22.55 6.43 -20.28
C LYS A 84 -21.10 6.25 -20.70
N GLU A 85 -20.35 7.34 -20.85
CA GLU A 85 -18.90 7.31 -21.14
C GLU A 85 -18.07 6.80 -19.94
N ILE A 86 -18.41 7.20 -18.71
CA ILE A 86 -17.62 6.87 -17.51
C ILE A 86 -17.74 5.39 -17.11
N PHE A 87 -18.90 4.76 -17.32
CA PHE A 87 -19.14 3.40 -16.81
C PHE A 87 -19.30 2.34 -17.88
N GLY A 88 -19.52 2.71 -19.15
CA GLY A 88 -19.72 1.75 -20.24
C GLY A 88 -20.93 0.82 -20.05
N GLY A 89 -21.85 1.14 -19.14
CA GLY A 89 -23.01 0.32 -18.77
C GLY A 89 -23.47 0.51 -17.33
N ALA A 90 -24.34 -0.38 -16.87
CA ALA A 90 -24.92 -0.37 -15.53
C ALA A 90 -23.84 -0.47 -14.43
N VAL A 91 -23.86 0.44 -13.46
CA VAL A 91 -22.86 0.49 -12.38
C VAL A 91 -23.50 0.39 -11.00
N ARG A 92 -22.89 -0.34 -10.07
CA ARG A 92 -23.37 -0.39 -8.68
C ARG A 92 -23.40 1.00 -8.05
N ILE A 93 -24.48 1.30 -7.32
CA ILE A 93 -24.74 2.61 -6.70
C ILE A 93 -23.59 3.10 -5.80
N ASN A 94 -22.94 2.20 -5.05
CA ASN A 94 -21.78 2.56 -4.22
C ASN A 94 -20.56 2.97 -5.06
N ARG A 95 -20.37 2.40 -6.26
CA ARG A 95 -19.33 2.80 -7.20
C ARG A 95 -19.69 4.12 -7.87
N TYR A 96 -20.97 4.35 -8.18
CA TYR A 96 -21.46 5.62 -8.75
C TYR A 96 -21.19 6.80 -7.80
N LEU A 97 -21.66 6.72 -6.54
CA LEU A 97 -21.47 7.78 -5.54
C LEU A 97 -20.00 8.02 -5.19
N ALA A 98 -19.22 6.94 -5.04
CA ALA A 98 -17.78 7.05 -4.75
C ALA A 98 -16.95 7.57 -5.93
N ARG A 99 -17.50 7.53 -7.15
CA ARG A 99 -16.89 8.12 -8.35
C ARG A 99 -17.26 9.61 -8.48
N ALA A 100 -18.46 9.98 -8.03
CA ALA A 100 -18.91 11.36 -7.94
C ALA A 100 -18.31 12.15 -6.75
N GLY A 101 -17.33 11.58 -6.04
CA GLY A 101 -16.58 12.30 -5.00
C GLY A 101 -17.19 12.28 -3.61
N PHE A 102 -18.30 11.55 -3.37
CA PHE A 102 -18.99 11.52 -2.08
C PHE A 102 -18.30 10.65 -1.01
N GLY A 103 -17.09 10.14 -1.28
CA GLY A 103 -16.28 9.35 -0.35
C GLY A 103 -15.84 7.99 -0.91
N SER A 104 -15.30 7.14 -0.05
CA SER A 104 -14.96 5.76 -0.42
C SER A 104 -16.23 4.93 -0.66
N ARG A 105 -16.08 3.80 -1.38
CA ARG A 105 -17.20 2.88 -1.65
C ARG A 105 -17.92 2.43 -0.37
N ARG A 106 -17.20 2.27 0.74
CA ARG A 106 -17.78 1.89 2.04
C ARG A 106 -18.46 3.06 2.73
N GLN A 107 -17.84 4.26 2.71
CA GLN A 107 -18.46 5.45 3.32
C GLN A 107 -19.79 5.80 2.66
N VAL A 108 -19.91 5.61 1.34
CA VAL A 108 -21.18 5.89 0.65
C VAL A 108 -22.24 4.79 0.88
N GLU A 109 -21.88 3.61 1.37
CA GLU A 109 -22.86 2.58 1.76
C GLU A 109 -23.72 3.05 2.94
N ASP A 110 -23.16 3.86 3.85
CA ASP A 110 -23.91 4.46 4.94
C ASP A 110 -24.98 5.43 4.41
N PHE A 111 -24.69 6.20 3.36
CA PHE A 111 -25.68 7.08 2.73
C PHE A 111 -26.83 6.30 2.08
N ILE A 112 -26.51 5.17 1.45
CA ILE A 112 -27.50 4.31 0.81
C ILE A 112 -28.39 3.67 1.89
N THR A 113 -27.77 2.98 2.86
CA THR A 113 -28.50 2.25 3.91
C THR A 113 -29.31 3.15 4.83
N SER A 114 -28.87 4.40 5.06
CA SER A 114 -29.64 5.41 5.81
C SER A 114 -30.77 6.08 5.03
N GLY A 115 -31.02 5.68 3.79
CA GLY A 115 -32.12 6.23 2.99
C GLY A 115 -31.90 7.69 2.57
N ARG A 116 -30.65 8.08 2.34
CA ARG A 116 -30.31 9.44 1.86
C ARG A 116 -30.25 9.54 0.34
N VAL A 117 -30.29 8.41 -0.35
CA VAL A 117 -30.11 8.31 -1.80
C VAL A 117 -31.44 8.01 -2.50
N LYS A 118 -31.75 8.75 -3.55
CA LYS A 118 -32.86 8.44 -4.46
C LYS A 118 -32.37 8.25 -5.89
N VAL A 119 -32.95 7.29 -6.59
CA VAL A 119 -32.75 7.04 -8.02
C VAL A 119 -34.09 7.26 -8.72
N ASN A 120 -34.13 8.18 -9.68
CA ASN A 120 -35.36 8.60 -10.37
C ASN A 120 -36.50 8.96 -9.40
N GLY A 121 -36.15 9.66 -8.32
CA GLY A 121 -37.08 10.07 -7.26
C GLY A 121 -37.48 8.98 -6.26
N LYS A 122 -37.11 7.71 -6.47
CA LYS A 122 -37.40 6.60 -5.57
C LYS A 122 -36.28 6.39 -4.57
N LEU A 123 -36.61 6.24 -3.30
CA LEU A 123 -35.67 5.93 -2.22
C LEU A 123 -34.98 4.59 -2.47
N VAL A 124 -33.65 4.55 -2.37
CA VAL A 124 -32.86 3.33 -2.53
C VAL A 124 -32.04 3.08 -1.27
N THR A 125 -32.24 1.90 -0.68
CA THR A 125 -31.46 1.40 0.48
C THR A 125 -30.68 0.13 0.17
N ALA A 126 -30.90 -0.49 -0.99
CA ALA A 126 -30.25 -1.73 -1.40
C ALA A 126 -28.87 -1.47 -2.03
N LEU A 127 -27.81 -2.05 -1.45
CA LEU A 127 -26.40 -1.84 -1.86
C LEU A 127 -26.01 -2.51 -3.19
N ASP A 128 -26.83 -3.42 -3.68
CA ASP A 128 -26.68 -4.12 -4.95
C ASP A 128 -27.35 -3.39 -6.13
N THR A 129 -28.11 -2.32 -5.85
CA THR A 129 -28.73 -1.46 -6.87
C THR A 129 -27.72 -1.03 -7.91
N LYS A 130 -28.08 -1.24 -9.18
CA LYS A 130 -27.33 -0.75 -10.33
C LYS A 130 -28.01 0.51 -10.86
N ILE A 131 -27.17 1.46 -11.26
CA ILE A 131 -27.52 2.73 -11.89
C ILE A 131 -27.30 2.54 -13.37
N GLU A 132 -28.36 2.68 -14.15
CA GLU A 132 -28.32 2.61 -15.60
C GLU A 132 -27.88 3.96 -16.20
N PRO A 133 -27.26 3.98 -17.39
CA PRO A 133 -26.97 5.22 -18.08
C PRO A 133 -28.27 5.99 -18.39
N GLY A 134 -28.48 7.11 -17.71
CA GLY A 134 -29.70 7.94 -17.80
C GLY A 134 -30.43 8.10 -16.46
N ASP A 135 -30.14 7.26 -15.47
CA ASP A 135 -30.74 7.38 -14.14
C ASP A 135 -30.34 8.68 -13.44
N LEU A 136 -31.34 9.37 -12.88
CA LEU A 136 -31.16 10.55 -12.05
C LEU A 136 -30.90 10.12 -10.60
N VAL A 137 -29.64 10.21 -10.17
CA VAL A 137 -29.26 9.94 -8.78
C VAL A 137 -29.22 11.25 -7.98
N THR A 138 -29.86 11.25 -6.82
CA THR A 138 -29.82 12.37 -5.86
C THR A 138 -29.38 11.87 -4.48
N LEU A 139 -28.62 12.68 -3.76
CA LEU A 139 -28.22 12.47 -2.37
C LEU A 139 -28.67 13.69 -1.56
N ASP A 140 -29.47 13.46 -0.52
CA ASP A 140 -30.13 14.50 0.29
C ASP A 140 -30.86 15.56 -0.56
N GLY A 141 -31.50 15.12 -1.65
CA GLY A 141 -32.24 15.99 -2.57
C GLY A 141 -31.37 16.77 -3.56
N ARG A 142 -30.03 16.66 -3.50
CA ARG A 142 -29.12 17.26 -4.48
C ARG A 142 -28.75 16.25 -5.55
N GLN A 143 -28.79 16.65 -6.81
CA GLN A 143 -28.35 15.82 -7.92
C GLN A 143 -26.87 15.46 -7.78
N VAL A 144 -26.56 14.18 -7.85
CA VAL A 144 -25.19 13.68 -7.90
C VAL A 144 -24.62 14.01 -9.27
N ARG A 145 -23.54 14.78 -9.30
CA ARG A 145 -22.82 15.17 -10.52
C ARG A 145 -21.38 14.70 -10.42
N PHE A 146 -20.79 14.38 -11.57
CA PHE A 146 -19.37 14.10 -11.64
C PHE A 146 -18.61 15.43 -11.74
N THR A 147 -17.56 15.59 -10.95
CA THR A 147 -16.53 16.60 -11.22
C THR A 147 -15.93 16.32 -12.59
N GLU A 148 -15.86 17.34 -13.43
CA GLU A 148 -15.23 17.24 -14.75
C GLU A 148 -13.73 16.99 -14.58
N GLY A 149 -13.19 16.02 -15.32
CA GLY A 149 -11.77 15.75 -15.39
C GLY A 149 -11.23 14.70 -14.42
N HIS A 150 -10.23 13.97 -14.91
CA HIS A 150 -9.40 13.11 -14.07
C HIS A 150 -8.22 13.91 -13.53
N ILE A 151 -7.94 13.76 -12.23
CA ILE A 151 -6.77 14.35 -11.58
C ILE A 151 -5.73 13.25 -11.43
N TYR A 152 -4.50 13.51 -11.88
CA TYR A 152 -3.35 12.63 -11.73
C TYR A 152 -2.23 13.38 -11.02
N ALA A 153 -1.88 12.92 -9.83
CA ALA A 153 -0.95 13.62 -8.97
C ALA A 153 0.09 12.68 -8.36
N GLY A 154 1.36 13.08 -8.39
CA GLY A 154 2.44 12.45 -7.65
C GLY A 154 2.65 13.18 -6.34
N PHE A 155 2.78 12.45 -5.24
CA PHE A 155 3.06 12.99 -3.91
C PHE A 155 4.38 12.44 -3.40
N ASN A 156 5.33 13.32 -3.09
CA ASN A 156 6.56 12.90 -2.43
C ASN A 156 6.31 12.76 -0.92
N LYS A 157 5.91 11.58 -0.48
CA LYS A 157 5.52 11.31 0.90
C LYS A 157 6.73 11.40 1.85
N PRO A 158 6.69 12.21 2.92
CA PRO A 158 7.69 12.14 3.99
C PRO A 158 7.52 10.91 4.88
N ALA A 159 8.59 10.49 5.55
CA ALA A 159 8.52 9.49 6.62
C ALA A 159 7.76 10.05 7.84
N GLY A 160 6.97 9.20 8.51
CA GLY A 160 6.16 9.54 9.69
C GLY A 160 4.65 9.47 9.45
N TYR A 161 4.20 9.50 8.19
CA TYR A 161 2.78 9.49 7.81
C TYR A 161 2.36 8.17 7.19
N ALA A 162 1.15 7.69 7.44
CA ALA A 162 0.60 6.50 6.83
C ALA A 162 -0.18 6.81 5.56
N VAL A 163 0.04 6.01 4.51
CA VAL A 163 -0.82 6.01 3.31
C VAL A 163 -2.15 5.33 3.69
N SER A 164 -3.09 6.14 4.18
CA SER A 164 -4.39 5.72 4.72
C SER A 164 -5.37 6.89 4.66
N ALA A 165 -6.63 6.63 4.29
CA ALA A 165 -7.71 7.64 4.37
C ALA A 165 -8.12 8.01 5.80
N ARG A 166 -7.71 7.20 6.78
CA ARG A 166 -7.94 7.45 8.21
C ARG A 166 -6.64 7.82 8.90
N SER A 167 -6.69 8.87 9.72
CA SER A 167 -5.62 9.26 10.63
C SER A 167 -5.82 8.63 12.02
N PHE A 168 -4.72 8.31 12.68
CA PHE A 168 -4.67 7.83 14.06
C PHE A 168 -3.56 8.59 14.83
N PRO A 169 -3.64 8.69 16.18
CA PRO A 169 -2.66 9.44 16.97
C PRO A 169 -1.19 9.07 16.70
N ASP A 170 -0.88 7.77 16.59
CA ASP A 170 0.49 7.28 16.33
C ASP A 170 0.76 7.03 14.83
N SER A 171 -0.21 7.34 13.96
CA SER A 171 -0.15 7.06 12.52
C SER A 171 -0.92 8.13 11.75
N PRO A 172 -0.39 9.37 11.71
CA PRO A 172 -1.04 10.48 11.02
C PRO A 172 -1.16 10.17 9.53
N SER A 173 -2.23 10.63 8.91
CA SER A 173 -2.53 10.30 7.52
C SER A 173 -1.78 11.19 6.54
N ILE A 174 -1.39 10.67 5.36
CA ILE A 174 -0.88 11.52 4.27
C ILE A 174 -1.83 12.67 3.91
N TYR A 175 -3.13 12.52 4.12
CA TYR A 175 -4.12 13.57 3.82
C TYR A 175 -3.95 14.80 4.72
N GLU A 176 -3.27 14.70 5.86
CA GLU A 176 -2.94 15.88 6.66
C GLU A 176 -1.92 16.81 5.99
N LEU A 177 -1.17 16.29 5.01
CA LEU A 177 -0.16 17.02 4.25
C LEU A 177 -0.65 17.47 2.88
N LEU A 178 -1.70 16.83 2.35
CA LEU A 178 -2.14 17.10 0.98
C LEU A 178 -2.83 18.47 0.87
N PRO A 179 -2.64 19.18 -0.25
CA PRO A 179 -3.39 20.40 -0.54
C PRO A 179 -4.89 20.09 -0.68
N GLU A 180 -5.73 21.11 -0.51
CA GLU A 180 -7.20 20.96 -0.45
C GLU A 180 -7.78 20.24 -1.68
N ASN A 181 -7.28 20.57 -2.87
CA ASN A 181 -7.67 19.94 -4.13
C ASN A 181 -7.29 18.45 -4.24
N CYS A 182 -6.42 17.95 -3.35
CA CYS A 182 -5.98 16.56 -3.32
C CYS A 182 -6.64 15.72 -2.22
N GLN A 183 -7.43 16.34 -1.32
CA GLN A 183 -8.04 15.68 -0.16
C GLN A 183 -9.00 14.53 -0.53
N GLY A 184 -9.66 14.62 -1.69
CA GLY A 184 -10.59 13.60 -2.19
C GLY A 184 -9.96 12.51 -3.07
N LEU A 185 -8.66 12.63 -3.39
CA LEU A 185 -7.99 11.68 -4.29
C LEU A 185 -7.75 10.35 -3.59
N LYS A 186 -7.78 9.25 -4.33
CA LYS A 186 -7.39 7.91 -3.86
C LYS A 186 -5.92 7.66 -4.21
N TYR A 187 -5.28 6.70 -3.57
CA TYR A 187 -3.87 6.36 -3.78
C TYR A 187 -3.68 4.99 -4.46
N ALA A 188 -2.60 4.84 -5.24
CA ALA A 188 -2.16 3.56 -5.80
C ALA A 188 -0.98 2.97 -5.00
N GLY A 189 -1.24 1.80 -4.40
CA GLY A 189 -0.29 1.16 -3.51
C GLY A 189 -0.08 1.93 -2.20
N ARG A 190 0.68 1.34 -1.29
CA ARG A 190 0.99 1.94 0.01
C ARG A 190 2.49 1.96 0.22
N LEU A 191 2.97 3.00 0.88
CA LEU A 191 4.28 3.01 1.54
C LEU A 191 4.04 2.83 3.03
N ASP A 192 4.96 2.14 3.69
CA ASP A 192 4.95 2.03 5.14
C ASP A 192 5.12 3.43 5.77
N GLN A 193 4.70 3.59 7.02
CA GLN A 193 4.75 4.87 7.72
C GLN A 193 6.19 5.40 7.82
N ASP A 194 7.15 4.50 8.07
CA ASP A 194 8.59 4.76 8.17
C ASP A 194 9.30 4.93 6.80
N SER A 195 8.57 4.76 5.70
CA SER A 195 9.12 4.84 4.34
C SER A 195 8.70 6.14 3.67
N ARG A 196 9.47 6.59 2.69
CA ARG A 196 9.25 7.88 2.01
C ARG A 196 9.29 7.74 0.49
N GLY A 197 8.89 8.79 -0.21
CA GLY A 197 8.94 8.86 -1.67
C GLY A 197 7.59 8.77 -2.35
N LEU A 198 7.63 8.44 -3.64
CA LEU A 198 6.53 8.66 -4.56
C LEU A 198 5.28 7.85 -4.21
N VAL A 199 4.15 8.52 -4.04
CA VAL A 199 2.80 7.95 -3.97
C VAL A 199 1.98 8.54 -5.12
N VAL A 200 1.32 7.67 -5.89
CA VAL A 200 0.44 8.11 -6.99
C VAL A 200 -0.97 8.29 -6.46
N LEU A 201 -1.57 9.44 -6.75
CA LEU A 201 -2.90 9.86 -6.33
C LEU A 201 -3.79 10.15 -7.55
N SER A 202 -5.06 9.75 -7.50
CA SER A 202 -6.03 10.08 -8.55
C SER A 202 -7.49 9.91 -8.10
N ASN A 203 -8.41 10.62 -8.76
CA ASN A 203 -9.85 10.34 -8.69
C ASN A 203 -10.27 9.26 -9.70
N ASP A 204 -9.37 8.84 -10.59
CA ASP A 204 -9.55 7.74 -11.55
C ASP A 204 -9.30 6.37 -10.89
N GLY A 205 -10.39 5.69 -10.53
CA GLY A 205 -10.29 4.35 -9.97
C GLY A 205 -9.77 3.30 -10.95
N GLU A 206 -9.96 3.48 -12.25
CA GLU A 206 -9.47 2.55 -13.25
C GLU A 206 -7.96 2.66 -13.38
N PHE A 207 -7.45 3.86 -13.61
CA PHE A 207 -6.00 4.14 -13.63
C PHE A 207 -5.29 3.62 -12.38
N LEU A 208 -5.80 3.90 -11.17
CA LEU A 208 -5.20 3.39 -9.94
C LEU A 208 -5.20 1.86 -9.89
N ASN A 209 -6.30 1.23 -10.33
CA ASN A 209 -6.38 -0.23 -10.41
C ASN A 209 -5.36 -0.80 -11.40
N GLN A 210 -5.13 -0.14 -12.54
CA GLN A 210 -4.09 -0.54 -13.50
C GLN A 210 -2.70 -0.55 -12.84
N ILE A 211 -2.40 0.40 -11.96
CA ILE A 211 -1.13 0.47 -11.24
C ILE A 211 -0.98 -0.64 -10.19
N MET A 212 -2.07 -0.92 -9.47
CA MET A 212 -2.09 -1.87 -8.36
C MET A 212 -2.25 -3.33 -8.80
N HIS A 213 -2.79 -3.57 -10.00
CA HIS A 213 -3.10 -4.92 -10.45
C HIS A 213 -1.83 -5.78 -10.58
N PRO A 214 -1.70 -6.90 -9.83
CA PRO A 214 -0.48 -7.71 -9.80
C PRO A 214 -0.03 -8.21 -11.18
N GLY A 215 -0.97 -8.53 -12.05
CA GLY A 215 -0.69 -9.00 -13.42
C GLY A 215 -0.03 -7.97 -14.33
N ARG A 216 -0.09 -6.67 -14.01
CA ARG A 216 0.57 -5.62 -14.81
C ARG A 216 2.05 -5.48 -14.52
N ARG A 217 2.53 -6.00 -13.38
CA ARG A 217 3.95 -6.02 -13.01
C ARG A 217 4.67 -4.67 -13.15
N ILE A 218 3.96 -3.56 -12.95
CA ILE A 218 4.57 -2.22 -12.96
C ILE A 218 5.68 -2.20 -11.92
N THR A 219 6.90 -1.84 -12.28
CA THR A 219 7.98 -1.87 -11.32
C THR A 219 7.94 -0.68 -10.38
N LYS A 220 8.60 -0.85 -9.24
CA LYS A 220 8.82 0.18 -8.24
C LYS A 220 10.30 0.15 -7.91
N ARG A 221 10.96 1.29 -8.08
CA ARG A 221 12.39 1.46 -7.81
C ARG A 221 12.56 2.16 -6.47
N TYR A 222 13.46 1.63 -5.66
CA TYR A 222 13.74 2.10 -4.32
C TYR A 222 15.23 2.35 -4.16
N ILE A 223 15.57 3.45 -3.50
CA ILE A 223 16.89 3.71 -2.94
C ILE A 223 16.81 3.33 -1.47
N VAL A 224 17.66 2.41 -1.04
CA VAL A 224 17.65 1.82 0.30
C VAL A 224 18.98 2.12 0.96
N THR A 225 18.94 2.72 2.15
CA THR A 225 20.14 2.93 2.99
C THR A 225 20.19 1.85 4.05
N LEU A 226 21.36 1.20 4.19
CA LEU A 226 21.57 0.06 5.07
C LEU A 226 22.54 0.42 6.21
N ASP A 227 22.46 -0.28 7.33
CA ASP A 227 23.45 -0.17 8.41
C ASP A 227 24.79 -0.79 8.02
N GLU A 228 24.77 -1.82 7.19
CA GLU A 228 25.93 -2.42 6.53
C GLU A 228 25.62 -2.89 5.12
N LEU A 229 26.65 -3.04 4.29
CA LEU A 229 26.49 -3.57 2.93
C LEU A 229 26.78 -5.07 2.95
N PRO A 230 25.81 -5.90 2.52
CA PRO A 230 26.11 -7.29 2.17
C PRO A 230 27.11 -7.36 1.01
N GLU A 231 27.69 -8.54 0.82
CA GLU A 231 28.42 -8.85 -0.41
C GLU A 231 27.45 -8.76 -1.62
N ALA A 232 27.91 -8.13 -2.71
CA ALA A 232 27.05 -7.74 -3.82
C ALA A 232 26.51 -8.94 -4.60
N GLU A 233 27.34 -9.95 -4.84
CA GLU A 233 26.98 -11.17 -5.54
C GLU A 233 26.03 -12.04 -4.70
N GLU A 234 26.31 -12.17 -3.41
CA GLU A 234 25.46 -12.89 -2.45
C GLU A 234 24.06 -12.27 -2.36
N MET A 235 23.99 -10.95 -2.15
CA MET A 235 22.72 -10.21 -2.09
C MET A 235 21.92 -10.35 -3.39
N SER A 236 22.58 -10.14 -4.54
CA SER A 236 21.93 -10.24 -5.85
C SER A 236 21.38 -11.65 -6.08
N ARG A 237 22.19 -12.68 -5.80
CA ARG A 237 21.81 -14.08 -5.96
C ARG A 237 20.67 -14.47 -5.03
N ALA A 238 20.73 -14.08 -3.76
CA ALA A 238 19.70 -14.37 -2.77
C ALA A 238 18.36 -13.75 -3.16
N PHE A 239 18.35 -12.46 -3.53
CA PHE A 239 17.12 -11.75 -3.82
C PHE A 239 16.51 -12.10 -5.18
N TYR A 240 17.34 -12.51 -6.15
CA TYR A 240 16.87 -13.04 -7.43
C TYR A 240 16.23 -14.43 -7.28
N ARG A 241 16.89 -15.37 -6.58
CA ARG A 241 16.33 -16.71 -6.30
C ARG A 241 15.07 -16.62 -5.43
N GLY A 242 15.08 -15.67 -4.51
CA GLY A 242 14.01 -15.36 -3.58
C GLY A 242 14.30 -15.86 -2.18
N VAL A 243 13.72 -15.17 -1.22
CA VAL A 243 13.80 -15.46 0.21
C VAL A 243 12.42 -15.85 0.70
N VAL A 244 12.31 -16.92 1.48
CA VAL A 244 11.04 -17.31 2.10
C VAL A 244 10.92 -16.64 3.46
N ASP A 245 9.86 -15.87 3.64
CA ASP A 245 9.51 -15.24 4.92
C ASP A 245 8.00 -15.32 5.13
N ASP A 246 7.58 -15.83 6.30
CA ASP A 246 6.16 -16.01 6.67
C ASP A 246 5.34 -16.78 5.61
N GLY A 247 5.97 -17.81 5.00
CA GLY A 247 5.36 -18.61 3.93
C GLY A 247 5.25 -17.91 2.57
N GLU A 248 5.71 -16.66 2.45
CA GLU A 248 5.76 -15.93 1.19
C GLU A 248 7.16 -16.01 0.55
N MET A 249 7.21 -16.27 -0.76
CA MET A 249 8.44 -16.14 -1.55
C MET A 249 8.61 -14.68 -1.97
N LEU A 250 9.66 -14.02 -1.48
CA LEU A 250 9.97 -12.62 -1.74
C LEU A 250 11.11 -12.52 -2.75
N ARG A 251 10.88 -11.87 -3.89
CA ARG A 251 11.91 -11.68 -4.94
C ARG A 251 12.10 -10.22 -5.28
N ALA A 252 13.33 -9.87 -5.65
CA ALA A 252 13.61 -8.62 -6.35
C ALA A 252 13.80 -8.91 -7.83
N VAL A 253 13.34 -7.96 -8.65
CA VAL A 253 13.67 -7.94 -10.08
C VAL A 253 15.16 -7.72 -10.26
N ARG A 254 15.70 -6.78 -9.48
CA ARG A 254 17.12 -6.40 -9.48
C ARG A 254 17.45 -5.76 -8.14
N VAL A 255 18.67 -5.97 -7.70
CA VAL A 255 19.30 -5.25 -6.61
C VAL A 255 20.74 -4.92 -7.00
N GLY A 256 21.24 -3.75 -6.62
CA GLY A 256 22.62 -3.35 -6.91
C GLY A 256 23.12 -2.27 -5.96
N ILE A 257 24.42 -2.28 -5.67
CA ILE A 257 25.05 -1.24 -4.85
C ILE A 257 25.09 0.06 -5.66
N LEU A 258 24.56 1.14 -5.07
CA LEU A 258 24.57 2.48 -5.66
C LEU A 258 25.76 3.30 -5.13
N ASP A 259 26.00 3.26 -3.81
CA ASP A 259 27.10 3.97 -3.16
C ASP A 259 27.63 3.15 -1.98
N ARG A 260 28.92 2.79 -2.04
CA ARG A 260 29.57 2.00 -0.98
C ARG A 260 29.78 2.79 0.31
N THR A 261 30.10 4.06 0.20
CA THR A 261 30.39 4.95 1.32
C THR A 261 29.12 5.26 2.10
N LYS A 262 28.03 5.56 1.39
CA LYS A 262 26.72 5.83 2.00
C LYS A 262 25.93 4.57 2.34
N LYS A 263 26.43 3.39 1.97
CA LYS A 263 25.77 2.10 2.16
C LYS A 263 24.37 2.07 1.53
N THR A 264 24.29 2.57 0.31
CA THR A 264 23.02 2.63 -0.43
C THR A 264 22.98 1.60 -1.55
N VAL A 265 21.80 1.02 -1.72
CA VAL A 265 21.50 0.06 -2.78
C VAL A 265 20.22 0.47 -3.50
N GLU A 266 20.16 0.17 -4.79
CA GLU A 266 18.95 0.23 -5.58
C GLU A 266 18.25 -1.13 -5.52
N VAL A 267 16.94 -1.12 -5.28
CA VAL A 267 16.09 -2.32 -5.34
C VAL A 267 14.91 -2.04 -6.26
N ILE A 268 14.67 -2.96 -7.20
CA ILE A 268 13.54 -2.91 -8.12
C ILE A 268 12.61 -4.08 -7.83
N LEU A 269 11.33 -3.79 -7.60
CA LEU A 269 10.28 -4.78 -7.35
C LEU A 269 9.16 -4.68 -8.39
N ALA A 270 8.61 -5.82 -8.82
CA ALA A 270 7.40 -5.89 -9.65
C ALA A 270 6.13 -6.20 -8.84
N GLU A 271 6.29 -6.49 -7.54
CA GLU A 271 5.22 -6.76 -6.58
C GLU A 271 5.37 -5.85 -5.35
N GLY A 272 4.41 -5.91 -4.44
CA GLY A 272 4.37 -5.05 -3.25
C GLY A 272 3.87 -5.80 -2.03
N ARG A 273 4.62 -6.82 -1.58
CA ARG A 273 4.31 -7.53 -0.33
C ARG A 273 4.56 -6.61 0.87
N LYS A 274 3.86 -6.87 1.98
CA LYS A 274 4.00 -6.08 3.22
C LYS A 274 5.47 -6.06 3.64
N ARG A 275 6.06 -4.87 3.81
CA ARG A 275 7.45 -4.65 4.24
C ARG A 275 8.51 -5.46 3.46
N GLN A 276 8.24 -5.82 2.19
CA GLN A 276 9.05 -6.77 1.41
C GLN A 276 10.55 -6.51 1.46
N ILE A 277 10.99 -5.29 1.13
CA ILE A 277 12.42 -4.92 1.10
C ILE A 277 13.06 -5.10 2.47
N ARG A 278 12.37 -4.65 3.54
CA ARG A 278 12.88 -4.77 4.90
C ARG A 278 13.01 -6.23 5.33
N ARG A 279 12.07 -7.08 4.94
CA ARG A 279 12.12 -8.53 5.22
C ARG A 279 13.24 -9.23 4.45
N MET A 280 13.44 -8.86 3.19
CA MET A 280 14.53 -9.39 2.37
C MET A 280 15.90 -9.05 2.98
N PHE A 281 16.16 -7.80 3.36
CA PHE A 281 17.42 -7.45 4.03
C PHE A 281 17.58 -8.08 5.41
N ALA A 282 16.50 -8.21 6.19
CA ALA A 282 16.55 -8.88 7.47
C ALA A 282 16.99 -10.35 7.37
N SER A 283 16.71 -11.03 6.25
CA SER A 283 17.19 -12.40 6.00
C SER A 283 18.71 -12.52 5.81
N LEU A 284 19.37 -11.40 5.52
CA LEU A 284 20.83 -11.27 5.45
C LEU A 284 21.38 -10.62 6.73
N GLU A 285 20.58 -10.56 7.80
CA GLU A 285 20.90 -9.91 9.07
C GLU A 285 21.18 -8.38 8.98
N VAL A 286 20.83 -7.76 7.86
CA VAL A 286 21.05 -6.33 7.59
C VAL A 286 19.80 -5.49 7.86
N LYS A 287 19.96 -4.31 8.47
CA LYS A 287 18.85 -3.39 8.78
C LYS A 287 18.73 -2.28 7.74
N VAL A 288 17.50 -2.06 7.30
CA VAL A 288 17.14 -0.91 6.46
C VAL A 288 16.95 0.33 7.32
N LEU A 289 17.85 1.29 7.17
CA LEU A 289 17.84 2.59 7.87
C LEU A 289 16.91 3.60 7.20
N ASP A 290 16.91 3.67 5.88
CA ASP A 290 16.02 4.54 5.09
C ASP A 290 15.53 3.80 3.85
N LEU A 291 14.27 4.04 3.49
CA LEU A 291 13.63 3.42 2.33
C LEU A 291 12.88 4.49 1.54
N TYR A 292 13.41 4.81 0.36
CA TYR A 292 12.91 5.87 -0.49
C TYR A 292 12.46 5.31 -1.84
N ARG A 293 11.14 5.32 -2.10
CA ARG A 293 10.61 4.93 -3.41
C ARG A 293 10.78 6.10 -4.39
N ILE A 294 11.73 5.97 -5.30
CA ILE A 294 12.06 7.02 -6.26
C ILE A 294 11.17 6.96 -7.51
N SER A 295 10.64 5.78 -7.88
CA SER A 295 9.77 5.66 -9.07
C SER A 295 8.67 4.60 -8.93
N VAL A 296 7.61 4.79 -9.72
CA VAL A 296 6.54 3.82 -10.00
C VAL A 296 6.37 3.79 -11.52
N GLY A 297 6.75 2.68 -12.15
CA GLY A 297 6.93 2.62 -13.60
C GLY A 297 7.92 3.70 -14.05
N SER A 298 7.55 4.42 -15.10
CA SER A 298 8.35 5.51 -15.69
C SER A 298 8.22 6.84 -14.93
N LEU A 299 7.22 6.99 -14.06
CA LEU A 299 7.03 8.18 -13.24
C LEU A 299 8.02 8.16 -12.08
N SER A 300 8.84 9.20 -11.93
CA SER A 300 9.88 9.26 -10.91
C SER A 300 10.00 10.64 -10.26
N LEU A 301 10.68 10.69 -9.12
CA LEU A 301 11.06 11.96 -8.49
C LEU A 301 12.36 12.53 -9.07
N GLU A 302 12.97 11.87 -10.06
CA GLU A 302 14.11 12.38 -10.82
C GLU A 302 13.64 13.24 -11.99
N ASN A 303 12.59 12.82 -12.71
CA ASN A 303 11.95 13.62 -13.76
C ASN A 303 10.89 14.60 -13.23
N HIS A 304 10.40 14.40 -12.01
CA HIS A 304 9.59 15.37 -11.27
C HIS A 304 10.22 15.70 -9.91
N PRO A 305 11.35 16.45 -9.87
CA PRO A 305 12.00 16.83 -8.62
C PRO A 305 11.04 17.60 -7.72
N THR A 306 10.68 16.99 -6.60
CA THR A 306 9.67 17.51 -5.67
C THR A 306 10.16 17.30 -4.25
N GLU A 307 10.03 18.31 -3.40
CA GLU A 307 10.40 18.20 -1.98
C GLU A 307 9.45 17.26 -1.22
N GLU A 308 9.91 16.68 -0.10
CA GLU A 308 9.04 15.87 0.74
C GLU A 308 7.85 16.68 1.27
N GLY A 309 6.64 16.17 1.08
CA GLY A 309 5.39 16.85 1.43
C GLY A 309 4.74 17.60 0.27
N ALA A 310 5.43 17.78 -0.86
CA ALA A 310 4.88 18.44 -2.02
C ALA A 310 4.22 17.46 -3.01
N VAL A 311 3.30 18.01 -3.81
CA VAL A 311 2.51 17.32 -4.83
C VAL A 311 2.82 17.94 -6.18
N PHE A 312 2.86 17.13 -7.24
CA PHE A 312 2.98 17.56 -8.62
C PHE A 312 1.94 16.89 -9.51
N SER A 313 1.52 17.55 -10.58
CA SER A 313 0.65 16.97 -11.60
C SER A 313 1.46 16.24 -12.66
N PHE A 314 0.91 15.18 -13.24
CA PHE A 314 1.53 14.46 -14.36
C PHE A 314 0.46 13.93 -15.32
N GLN A 315 0.85 13.54 -16.53
CA GLN A 315 -0.02 12.89 -17.51
C GLN A 315 0.05 11.36 -17.38
N PRO A 316 -1.07 10.61 -17.49
CA PRO A 316 -1.08 9.15 -17.29
C PRO A 316 -0.03 8.38 -18.10
N GLU A 317 0.28 8.85 -19.29
CA GLU A 317 1.25 8.26 -20.22
C GLU A 317 2.67 8.26 -19.63
N GLU A 318 2.98 9.23 -18.77
CA GLU A 318 4.28 9.34 -18.10
C GLU A 318 4.54 8.18 -17.11
N LEU A 319 3.51 7.50 -16.60
CA LEU A 319 3.68 6.36 -15.72
C LEU A 319 3.89 5.06 -16.51
N PHE A 320 3.13 4.88 -17.58
CA PHE A 320 3.18 3.67 -18.40
C PHE A 320 4.32 3.68 -19.43
N GLY A 321 4.88 4.84 -19.76
CA GLY A 321 5.97 5.02 -20.73
C GLY A 321 5.49 5.03 -22.20
N LEU A 322 6.42 5.37 -23.12
CA LEU A 322 6.20 5.38 -24.59
C LEU A 322 6.10 3.98 -25.21
N LYS A 323 6.44 2.93 -24.45
CA LYS A 323 6.31 1.52 -24.84
C LYS A 323 5.45 0.83 -23.80
N LYS A 324 4.71 -0.22 -24.17
CA LYS A 324 4.02 -1.15 -23.24
C LYS A 324 5.00 -1.96 -22.34
N HIS A 325 6.18 -1.43 -22.06
CA HIS A 325 7.26 -2.04 -21.30
C HIS A 325 7.90 -1.01 -20.36
N ASP A 326 8.22 -1.49 -19.15
CA ASP A 326 8.83 -0.70 -18.09
C ASP A 326 10.29 -0.34 -18.45
N PRO A 327 10.67 0.95 -18.55
CA PRO A 327 12.00 1.35 -18.98
C PRO A 327 13.10 0.98 -17.99
N VAL A 328 12.74 0.70 -16.72
CA VAL A 328 13.69 0.22 -15.70
C VAL A 328 14.12 -1.22 -15.99
N LEU A 329 13.27 -1.99 -16.70
CA LEU A 329 13.53 -3.37 -17.10
C LEU A 329 14.15 -3.50 -18.50
N GLY A 330 13.92 -2.54 -19.40
CA GLY A 330 14.29 -2.74 -20.81
C GLY A 330 13.62 -3.99 -21.39
N ASP A 331 14.38 -4.86 -22.07
CA ASP A 331 13.92 -6.16 -22.58
C ASP A 331 14.00 -7.30 -21.52
N PHE A 332 14.47 -6.99 -20.30
CA PHE A 332 14.63 -7.99 -19.24
C PHE A 332 13.27 -8.39 -18.68
N ASN A 333 12.85 -9.63 -18.94
CA ASN A 333 11.72 -10.26 -18.27
C ASN A 333 12.25 -11.23 -17.21
N PRO A 334 12.31 -10.85 -15.92
CA PRO A 334 12.81 -11.72 -14.83
C PRO A 334 11.94 -12.97 -14.59
N TRP A 335 10.86 -13.13 -15.35
CA TRP A 335 9.90 -14.23 -15.24
C TRP A 335 9.74 -15.02 -16.53
N LYS A 336 10.54 -14.76 -17.58
CA LYS A 336 10.72 -15.78 -18.63
C LYS A 336 11.39 -16.96 -17.94
N LYS A 337 10.76 -18.14 -17.96
CA LYS A 337 11.50 -19.37 -17.74
C LYS A 337 12.55 -19.40 -18.85
N GLU A 338 13.82 -19.53 -18.48
CA GLU A 338 14.78 -20.09 -19.43
C GLU A 338 14.25 -21.50 -19.72
N ASP A 339 13.85 -21.73 -20.96
CA ASP A 339 13.41 -23.04 -21.45
C ASP A 339 14.59 -24.00 -21.55
#